data_AF-T0VBH0-F1
#
_entry.id   AF-T0VBH0-F1
#
_cell.length_a   1.000
_cell.length_b   1.000
_cell.length_c   1.000
_cell.angle_alpha   90.00
_cell.angle_beta   90.00
_cell.angle_gamma   90.00
#
_symmetry.space_group_name_H-M   'P 1'
#
loop_
_entity.id
_entity.type
_entity.pdbx_description
1 polymer ?
#
loop_
_entity_poly.entity_id
_entity_poly.type
_entity_poly.pdbx_seq_one_letter_code
_entity_poly.pdbx_strand_id
1 'polypeptide(L)' 'MIETCQKQGFPILATTLSTVSVDYRAVKTDGNFALVMGNEGQGISQDMAESANQLVHINMPGQAESLNVAVAAGILMFSL' A
#
# COMPACT_ATOMS: atom_id res chain seq x y z
N MET A 1 9.11 -13.48 3.47
CA MET A 1 8.62 -12.31 4.22
C MET A 1 7.09 -12.24 4.18
N ILE A 2 6.48 -12.09 3.00
CA ILE A 2 5.01 -12.07 2.80
C ILE A 2 4.33 -13.32 3.38
N GLU A 3 4.84 -14.50 3.04
CA GLU A 3 4.32 -15.77 3.60
C GLU A 3 4.40 -15.80 5.13
N THR A 4 5.40 -15.15 5.73
CA THR A 4 5.56 -15.07 7.18
C THR A 4 4.48 -14.16 7.78
N CYS A 5 4.23 -13.00 7.18
CA CYS A 5 3.16 -12.10 7.58
C CYS A 5 1.79 -12.78 7.49
N GLN A 6 1.52 -13.49 6.39
CA GLN A 6 0.29 -14.26 6.20
C GLN A 6 0.14 -15.37 7.26
N LYS A 7 1.20 -16.14 7.53
CA LYS A 7 1.19 -17.18 8.58
C LYS A 7 0.95 -16.62 9.99
N GLN A 8 1.40 -15.40 10.25
CA GLN A 8 1.22 -14.72 11.53
C GLN A 8 -0.11 -13.96 11.62
N GLY A 9 -0.91 -13.96 10.55
CA GLY A 9 -2.20 -13.26 10.51
C GLY A 9 -2.08 -11.74 10.37
N PHE A 10 -0.93 -11.22 9.93
CA PHE A 10 -0.79 -9.80 9.62
C PHE A 10 -1.38 -9.49 8.24
N PRO A 11 -2.43 -8.66 8.16
CA PRO A 11 -2.97 -8.22 6.88
C PRO A 11 -1.91 -7.43 6.10
N ILE A 12 -1.90 -7.64 4.79
CA ILE A 12 -0.96 -7.02 3.87
C ILE A 12 -1.67 -5.91 3.11
N LEU A 13 -1.22 -4.67 3.31
CA LEU A 13 -1.61 -3.53 2.50
C LEU A 13 -0.50 -3.22 1.50
N ALA A 14 -0.84 -3.16 0.22
CA ALA A 14 0.13 -2.88 -0.83
C ALA A 14 -0.23 -1.59 -1.58
N THR A 15 0.75 -0.70 -1.76
CA THR A 15 0.54 0.57 -2.44
C THR A 15 0.51 0.41 -3.95
N THR A 16 -0.51 0.96 -4.61
CA THR A 16 -0.60 0.94 -6.07
C THR A 16 -1.44 2.10 -6.59
N LEU A 17 -1.27 2.47 -7.86
CA LEU A 17 -2.12 3.44 -8.56
C LEU A 17 -3.27 2.76 -9.31
N SER A 18 -3.48 1.45 -9.08
CA SER A 18 -4.56 0.69 -9.71
C SER A 18 -5.94 1.29 -9.40
N THR A 19 -6.85 1.27 -10.36
CA THR A 19 -8.22 1.80 -10.23
C THR A 19 -9.07 1.06 -9.20
N VAL A 20 -8.69 -0.17 -8.83
CA VAL A 20 -9.37 -0.97 -7.81
C VAL A 20 -8.82 -0.74 -6.39
N SER A 21 -7.78 0.09 -6.25
CA SER A 21 -7.25 0.45 -4.94
C SER A 21 -8.15 1.44 -4.21
N VAL A 22 -8.08 1.44 -2.88
CA VAL A 22 -8.84 2.37 -2.04
C VAL A 22 -7.96 3.51 -1.55
N ASP A 23 -8.58 4.68 -1.30
CA ASP A 23 -7.90 5.80 -0.65
C ASP A 23 -7.48 5.37 0.77
N TYR A 24 -6.22 5.62 1.15
CA TYR A 24 -5.70 5.27 2.48
C TYR A 24 -6.55 5.82 3.62
N ARG A 25 -7.25 6.95 3.43
CA ARG A 25 -8.12 7.55 4.45
C ARG A 25 -9.37 6.73 4.75
N ALA A 26 -9.76 5.84 3.84
CA ALA A 26 -10.90 4.95 4.02
C ALA A 26 -10.49 3.58 4.61
N VAL A 27 -9.18 3.32 4.72
CA VAL A 27 -8.66 2.10 5.30
C VAL A 27 -8.87 2.14 6.81
N LYS A 28 -9.41 1.04 7.36
CA LYS A 28 -9.49 0.81 8.80
C LYS A 28 -8.50 -0.29 9.14
N THR A 29 -7.55 0.01 10.01
CA THR A 29 -6.55 -0.93 10.51
C THR A 29 -6.74 -1.10 12.00
N ASP A 30 -6.54 -2.33 12.47
CA ASP A 30 -6.63 -2.69 13.88
C ASP A 30 -5.25 -2.55 14.57
N GLY A 31 -4.30 -1.84 13.93
CA GLY A 31 -2.95 -1.52 14.41
C GLY A 31 -1.86 -2.50 14.01
N ASN A 32 -2.21 -3.70 13.55
CA ASN A 32 -1.25 -4.73 13.16
C ASN A 32 -1.36 -5.03 11.66
N PHE A 33 -0.38 -4.61 10.86
CA PHE A 33 -0.35 -4.89 9.43
C PHE A 33 1.05 -4.83 8.84
N ALA A 34 1.23 -5.43 7.67
CA ALA A 34 2.41 -5.28 6.84
C ALA A 34 2.10 -4.29 5.71
N LEU A 35 2.87 -3.20 5.64
CA LEU A 35 2.80 -2.23 4.54
C LEU A 35 3.84 -2.57 3.48
N VAL A 36 3.40 -2.78 2.25
CA VAL A 36 4.27 -3.04 1.09
C VAL A 36 4.27 -1.82 0.18
N MET A 37 5.46 -1.28 -0.05
CA MET A 37 5.69 -0.16 -0.94
C MET A 37 6.12 -0.65 -2.31
N GLY A 38 5.62 0.01 -3.36
CA GLY A 38 6.07 -0.22 -4.73
C GLY A 38 7.45 0.38 -4.99
N ASN A 39 8.13 -0.13 -6.03
CA ASN A 39 9.36 0.47 -6.54
C ASN A 39 9.07 1.80 -7.27
N GLU A 40 10.02 2.71 -7.27
CA GLU A 40 9.94 3.98 -8.01
C GLU A 40 9.71 3.69 -9.51
N GLY A 41 8.64 4.24 -10.06
CA GLY A 41 8.25 4.11 -11.47
C GLY A 41 7.54 2.81 -11.84
N GLN A 42 7.82 1.67 -11.20
CA GLN A 42 7.20 0.37 -11.54
C GLN A 42 6.07 -0.05 -10.58
N GLY A 43 5.99 0.54 -9.39
CA GLY A 43 5.01 0.15 -8.39
C GLY A 43 5.27 -1.27 -7.84
N ILE A 44 4.20 -1.96 -7.45
CA ILE A 44 4.26 -3.35 -6.96
C ILE A 44 4.12 -4.34 -8.11
N SER A 45 4.66 -5.55 -7.95
CA SER A 45 4.43 -6.64 -8.91
C SER A 45 2.97 -7.10 -8.92
N GLN A 46 2.55 -7.74 -10.02
CA GLN A 46 1.21 -8.31 -10.12
C GLN A 46 0.96 -9.38 -9.05
N ASP A 47 1.91 -10.30 -8.83
CA ASP A 47 1.82 -11.31 -7.78
C ASP A 47 1.63 -10.69 -6.38
N MET A 48 2.26 -9.53 -6.12
CA MET A 48 2.08 -8.80 -4.88
C MET A 48 0.67 -8.20 -4.80
N ALA A 49 0.16 -7.64 -5.90
CA ALA A 49 -1.19 -7.09 -5.93
C ALA A 49 -2.25 -8.17 -5.67
N GLU A 50 -2.06 -9.37 -6.22
CA GLU A 50 -2.95 -10.52 -6.03
C GLU A 50 -2.86 -11.13 -4.62
N SER A 51 -1.68 -11.04 -3.99
CA SER A 51 -1.45 -11.57 -2.64
C SER A 51 -1.80 -10.59 -1.51
N ALA A 52 -2.05 -9.32 -1.83
CA ALA A 52 -2.38 -8.29 -0.85
C ALA A 52 -3.83 -8.42 -0.37
N ASN A 53 -4.05 -8.20 0.92
CA ASN A 53 -5.40 -8.14 1.47
C ASN A 53 -6.12 -6.86 1.04
N GLN A 54 -5.37 -5.77 0.85
CA GLN A 54 -5.92 -4.50 0.43
C GLN A 54 -4.91 -3.72 -0.41
N LEU A 55 -5.41 -3.17 -1.51
CA LEU A 55 -4.66 -2.25 -2.36
C LEU A 55 -4.99 -0.83 -1.93
N VAL A 56 -3.97 -0.03 -1.66
CA VAL A 56 -4.12 1.33 -1.12
C VAL A 56 -3.43 2.36 -1.99
N HIS A 57 -3.99 3.56 -2.06
CA HIS A 57 -3.38 4.69 -2.74
C HIS A 57 -3.52 5.98 -1.92
N ILE A 58 -2.62 6.94 -2.22
CA ILE A 58 -2.75 8.32 -1.76
C ILE A 58 -3.40 9.09 -2.90
N ASN A 59 -4.58 9.65 -2.66
CA ASN A 59 -5.25 10.48 -3.66
C ASN A 59 -4.45 11.76 -3.92
N MET A 60 -4.08 11.99 -5.18
CA MET A 60 -3.28 13.14 -5.64
C MET A 60 -4.07 13.91 -6.69
N PRO A 61 -4.81 14.98 -6.31
CA PRO A 61 -5.60 15.77 -7.25
C PRO A 61 -4.76 16.68 -8.17
N GLY A 62 -3.42 16.60 -8.09
CA GLY A 62 -2.49 17.41 -8.88
C GLY A 62 -2.09 16.72 -10.20
N GLN A 63 -1.10 17.30 -10.89
CA GLN A 63 -0.57 16.76 -12.15
C GLN A 63 0.50 15.67 -11.96
N ALA A 64 0.91 15.42 -10.72
CA ALA A 64 1.90 14.38 -10.43
C ALA A 64 1.25 13.00 -10.43
N GLU A 65 1.87 12.05 -11.13
CA GLU A 65 1.40 10.67 -11.21
C GLU A 65 1.65 9.89 -9.91
N SER A 66 2.73 10.22 -9.18
CA SER A 66 3.10 9.57 -7.92
C SER A 66 3.93 10.48 -7.01
N LEU A 67 3.99 10.12 -5.73
CA LEU A 67 4.94 10.67 -4.77
C LEU A 67 6.22 9.83 -4.79
N ASN A 68 7.32 10.44 -4.33
CA ASN A 68 8.50 9.68 -3.94
C ASN A 68 8.11 8.59 -2.91
N VAL A 69 8.71 7.40 -3.06
CA VAL A 69 8.34 6.22 -2.26
C VAL A 69 8.52 6.43 -0.75
N ALA A 70 9.55 7.17 -0.32
CA ALA A 70 9.79 7.44 1.10
C ALA A 70 8.78 8.45 1.67
N VAL A 71 8.34 9.42 0.87
CA VAL A 71 7.30 10.38 1.27
C VAL A 71 5.94 9.67 1.40
N ALA A 72 5.58 8.82 0.44
CA ALA A 72 4.38 7.98 0.53
C ALA A 72 4.46 7.05 1.76
N ALA A 73 5.63 6.43 1.96
CA ALA A 73 6.18 5.90 3.20
C ALA A 73 5.62 6.54 4.47
N GLY A 74 6.12 7.76 4.71
CA GLY A 74 5.83 8.51 5.92
C GLY A 74 4.36 8.87 6.07
N ILE A 75 3.67 9.22 4.99
CA ILE A 75 2.24 9.55 5.04
C ILE A 75 1.42 8.35 5.50
N LEU A 76 1.67 7.18 4.93
CA LEU A 76 0.92 5.96 5.25
C LEU A 76 1.22 5.47 6.65
N MET A 77 2.49 5.45 7.06
CA MET A 77 2.88 5.05 8.42
C MET A 77 2.35 5.99 9.50
N PHE A 78 2.17 7.28 9.19
CA PHE A 78 1.61 8.24 10.15
C PHE A 78 0.09 8.13 10.27
N SER A 79 -0.60 7.71 9.21
CA SER A 79 -2.06 7.75 9.13
C SER A 79 -2.77 6.42 9.39
N LEU A 80 -2.12 5.29 9.13
CA LEU A 80 -2.68 3.93 9.20
C LEU A 80 -2.31 3.24 10.52
#